data_AF-A0A920AHA4-F1
#
_entry.id   AF-A0A920AHA4-F1
#
_cell.length_a   1.000
_cell.length_b   1.000
_cell.length_c   1.000
_cell.angle_alpha   90.00
_cell.angle_beta   90.00
_cell.angle_gamma   90.00
#
_symmetry.space_group_name_H-M   'P 1'
#
loop_
_entity.id
_entity.type
_entity.pdbx_description
1 polymer ?
#
loop_
_entity_poly.entity_id
_entity_poly.type
_entity_poly.pdbx_seq_one_letter_code
_entity_poly.pdbx_strand_id
1 'polypeptide(L)'
;MAILGELARGDLLHLDCPTVHSASLGDALHRWDIMQTEAEDVRTLYAAGPAGIPTQQAFSQDLRWPSLDTDREGGCVREMAHAYSLEGGLAVLFGNIAELGCVVKTAGVDDESLQFTGPAHICDSQEAAVADILEDRVQAGDVVIVRYEGPRGGPGMQEMLYPTSYLKSKGLGKACALITDGRFSGGTSGLSIGQCHRRLRPAVRLL
;
A
#
# COMPACT_ATOMS: atom_id res chain seq x y z
N MET A 1 8.72 18.17 -4.82
CA MET A 1 8.79 17.26 -3.66
C MET A 1 7.60 17.49 -2.68
N ALA A 2 6.35 17.49 -3.16
CA ALA A 2 5.21 17.95 -2.35
C ALA A 2 4.97 17.13 -1.06
N ILE A 3 4.93 15.79 -1.15
CA ILE A 3 4.72 14.92 0.02
C ILE A 3 5.81 15.15 1.08
N LEU A 4 7.08 15.15 0.68
CA LEU A 4 8.19 15.38 1.60
C LEU A 4 8.15 16.79 2.20
N GLY A 5 7.71 17.80 1.42
CA GLY A 5 7.51 19.16 1.92
C GLY A 5 6.46 19.24 3.03
N GLU A 6 5.32 18.55 2.88
CA GLU A 6 4.30 18.50 3.94
C GLU A 6 4.76 17.72 5.17
N LEU A 7 5.46 16.59 4.98
CA LEU A 7 6.03 15.85 6.11
C LEU A 7 7.09 16.69 6.86
N ALA A 8 7.89 17.49 6.16
CA ALA A 8 8.82 18.42 6.78
C ALA A 8 8.11 19.52 7.57
N ARG A 9 7.03 20.11 7.03
CA ARG A 9 6.20 21.09 7.75
C ARG A 9 5.51 20.50 8.98
N GLY A 10 5.28 19.20 8.99
CA GLY A 10 4.77 18.45 10.16
C GLY A 10 5.84 17.93 11.11
N ASP A 11 7.10 18.32 10.96
CA ASP A 11 8.24 17.85 11.78
C ASP A 11 8.45 16.31 11.75
N LEU A 12 8.09 15.65 10.64
CA LEU A 12 8.18 14.19 10.48
C LEU A 12 9.41 13.71 9.70
N LEU A 13 10.34 14.61 9.37
CA LEU A 13 11.55 14.29 8.59
C LEU A 13 12.82 14.81 9.26
N HIS A 14 13.91 14.03 9.12
CA HIS A 14 15.26 14.49 9.45
C HIS A 14 15.85 15.28 8.28
N LEU A 15 15.90 16.60 8.41
CA LEU A 15 16.28 17.49 7.31
C LEU A 15 17.79 17.56 7.06
N ASP A 16 18.61 17.26 8.07
CA ASP A 16 20.07 17.36 7.98
C ASP A 16 20.72 16.17 7.24
N CYS A 17 19.94 15.15 6.85
CA CYS A 17 20.46 13.98 6.15
C CYS A 17 20.91 14.34 4.72
N PRO A 18 22.13 13.97 4.29
CA PRO A 18 22.59 14.24 2.93
C PRO A 18 21.80 13.42 1.89
N THR A 19 21.70 13.96 0.67
CA THR A 19 21.11 13.25 -0.48
C THR A 19 22.14 13.09 -1.59
N VAL A 20 21.82 12.29 -2.60
CA VAL A 20 22.71 12.10 -3.77
C VAL A 20 22.92 13.38 -4.60
N HIS A 21 22.07 14.40 -4.45
CA HIS A 21 22.04 15.59 -5.31
C HIS A 21 22.04 16.92 -4.55
N SER A 22 22.06 16.89 -3.22
CA SER A 22 22.07 18.08 -2.35
C SER A 22 22.86 17.79 -1.07
N ALA A 23 23.37 18.84 -0.44
CA ALA A 23 24.12 18.70 0.82
C ALA A 23 23.24 18.15 1.95
N SER A 24 21.95 18.48 1.98
CA SER A 24 20.96 17.94 2.92
C SER A 24 19.57 17.78 2.28
N LEU A 25 18.66 17.04 2.93
CA LEU A 25 17.25 16.94 2.55
C LEU A 25 16.54 18.28 2.69
N GLY A 26 16.91 19.08 3.71
CA GLY A 26 16.44 20.46 3.85
C GLY A 26 16.80 21.33 2.64
N ASP A 27 18.06 21.27 2.18
CA ASP A 27 18.49 21.99 0.96
C ASP A 27 17.76 21.49 -0.29
N ALA A 28 17.48 20.17 -0.37
CA ALA A 28 16.69 19.63 -1.47
C ALA A 28 15.26 20.19 -1.46
N LEU A 29 14.61 20.22 -0.30
CA LEU A 29 13.25 20.72 -0.17
C LEU A 29 13.15 22.22 -0.47
N HIS A 30 14.11 23.02 0.01
CA HIS A 30 14.15 24.45 -0.30
C HIS A 30 14.21 24.72 -1.82
N ARG A 31 14.94 23.88 -2.57
CA ARG A 31 15.01 23.97 -4.04
C ARG A 31 13.77 23.41 -4.73
N TRP A 32 13.29 22.24 -4.30
CA TRP A 32 12.39 21.37 -5.08
C TRP A 32 10.96 21.25 -4.52
N ASP A 33 10.63 21.86 -3.38
CA ASP A 33 9.24 21.94 -2.91
C ASP A 33 8.52 23.11 -3.60
N ILE A 34 7.43 22.79 -4.33
CA ILE A 34 6.64 23.77 -5.09
C ILE A 34 5.92 24.79 -4.21
N MET A 35 5.82 24.51 -2.90
CA MET A 35 5.26 25.44 -1.91
C MET A 35 6.28 26.45 -1.39
N GLN A 36 7.58 26.26 -1.66
CA GLN A 36 8.67 27.11 -1.15
C GLN A 36 9.51 27.74 -2.28
N THR A 37 9.62 27.05 -3.41
CA THR A 37 10.53 27.44 -4.50
C THR A 37 9.89 28.47 -5.44
N GLU A 38 10.63 29.55 -5.68
CA GLU A 38 10.31 30.57 -6.69
C GLU A 38 11.08 30.34 -8.00
N ALA A 39 11.82 29.24 -8.10
CA ALA A 39 12.67 29.01 -9.26
C ALA A 39 11.88 28.49 -10.46
N GLU A 40 11.92 29.25 -11.56
CA GLU A 40 11.11 28.98 -12.75
C GLU A 40 11.43 27.64 -13.40
N ASP A 41 12.69 27.20 -13.37
CA ASP A 41 13.11 25.91 -13.95
C ASP A 41 12.48 24.72 -13.21
N VAL A 42 12.36 24.82 -11.89
CA VAL A 42 11.70 23.81 -11.05
C VAL A 42 10.19 23.79 -11.28
N ARG A 43 9.57 24.97 -11.38
CA ARG A 43 8.13 25.10 -11.64
C ARG A 43 7.78 24.57 -13.03
N THR A 44 8.58 24.92 -14.04
CA THR A 44 8.47 24.41 -15.41
C THR A 44 8.65 22.89 -15.47
N LEU A 45 9.58 22.33 -14.69
CA LEU A 45 9.78 20.88 -14.60
C LEU A 45 8.54 20.17 -14.04
N TYR A 46 8.00 20.64 -12.92
CA TYR A 46 6.83 20.02 -12.29
C TYR A 46 5.53 20.25 -13.05
N ALA A 47 5.48 21.24 -13.94
CA ALA A 47 4.35 21.46 -14.83
C ALA A 47 4.30 20.45 -15.99
N ALA A 48 5.26 19.53 -16.13
CA ALA A 48 5.25 18.49 -17.16
C ALA A 48 3.89 17.79 -17.26
N GLY A 49 3.27 17.88 -18.44
CA GLY A 49 1.92 17.37 -18.70
C GLY A 49 1.91 16.35 -19.84
N PRO A 50 0.93 15.41 -19.84
CA PRO A 50 0.74 14.49 -20.95
C PRO A 50 0.29 15.24 -22.22
N ALA A 51 0.70 14.74 -23.38
CA ALA A 51 0.37 15.34 -24.68
C ALA A 51 -1.10 15.15 -25.03
N GLY A 52 -1.64 13.97 -24.72
CA GLY A 52 -2.95 13.54 -25.19
C GLY A 52 -3.05 13.38 -26.71
N ILE A 53 -1.95 13.48 -27.45
CA ILE A 53 -1.90 13.38 -28.92
C ILE A 53 -0.90 12.30 -29.36
N PRO A 54 -1.19 11.54 -30.44
CA PRO A 54 -0.21 10.65 -31.05
C PRO A 54 0.97 11.45 -31.64
N THR A 55 2.20 10.96 -31.44
CA THR A 55 3.40 11.49 -32.09
C THR A 55 4.20 10.39 -32.77
N GLN A 56 4.82 10.71 -33.91
CA GLN A 56 5.75 9.85 -34.65
C GLN A 56 7.19 10.34 -34.58
N GLN A 57 7.44 11.47 -33.91
CA GLN A 57 8.76 12.04 -33.74
C GLN A 57 9.21 11.89 -32.29
N ALA A 58 10.36 11.25 -32.08
CA ALA A 58 10.91 11.07 -30.74
C ALA A 58 11.19 12.42 -30.07
N PHE A 59 10.92 12.51 -28.76
CA PHE A 59 11.16 13.69 -27.93
C PHE A 59 10.45 14.99 -28.39
N SER A 60 9.36 14.88 -29.16
CA SER A 60 8.67 16.04 -29.74
C SER A 60 7.63 16.69 -28.82
N GLN A 61 7.53 16.26 -27.56
CA GLN A 61 6.48 16.70 -26.63
C GLN A 61 7.08 17.56 -25.52
N ASP A 62 6.53 18.74 -25.35
CA ASP A 62 6.86 19.69 -24.30
C ASP A 62 5.62 20.25 -23.58
N LEU A 63 4.46 19.59 -23.68
CA LEU A 63 3.23 20.07 -23.05
C LEU A 63 3.39 20.23 -21.54
N ARG A 64 2.72 21.27 -21.02
CA ARG A 64 2.71 21.65 -19.61
C ARG A 64 1.29 21.91 -19.14
N TRP A 65 1.02 21.57 -17.88
CA TRP A 65 -0.18 22.04 -17.19
C TRP A 65 -0.10 23.56 -16.99
N PRO A 66 -1.24 24.28 -17.04
CA PRO A 66 -1.27 25.73 -16.85
C PRO A 66 -1.00 26.15 -15.39
N SER A 67 -1.17 25.23 -14.44
CA SER A 67 -0.93 25.44 -13.02
C SER A 67 -0.43 24.16 -12.35
N LEU A 68 0.22 24.32 -11.20
CA LEU A 68 0.63 23.23 -10.31
C LEU A 68 -0.42 23.00 -9.22
N ASP A 69 -0.49 21.78 -8.70
CA ASP A 69 -1.33 21.46 -7.54
C ASP A 69 -0.70 21.98 -6.24
N THR A 70 -1.10 23.20 -5.87
CA THR A 70 -0.72 23.88 -4.62
C THR A 70 -1.86 23.90 -3.60
N ASP A 71 -2.99 23.25 -3.88
CA ASP A 71 -4.10 23.14 -2.93
C ASP A 71 -3.76 22.08 -1.88
N ARG A 72 -3.57 22.50 -0.63
CA ARG A 72 -3.23 21.62 0.49
C ARG A 72 -4.43 21.20 1.34
N GLU A 73 -5.63 21.65 1.00
CA GLU A 73 -6.87 21.23 1.65
C GLU A 73 -7.62 20.21 0.79
N GLY A 74 -7.90 20.56 -0.47
CA GLY A 74 -8.70 19.76 -1.40
C GLY A 74 -7.88 18.99 -2.45
N GLY A 75 -6.61 19.35 -2.64
CA GLY A 75 -5.73 18.82 -3.68
C GLY A 75 -5.30 17.37 -3.47
N CYS A 76 -4.41 16.90 -4.35
CA CYS A 76 -3.91 15.53 -4.36
C CYS A 76 -3.02 15.24 -3.14
N VAL A 77 -2.20 16.21 -2.74
CA VAL A 77 -1.38 16.16 -1.52
C VAL A 77 -1.92 17.20 -0.54
N ARG A 78 -2.32 16.75 0.65
CA ARG A 78 -2.92 17.61 1.67
C ARG A 78 -1.96 17.88 2.82
N GLU A 79 -2.12 19.04 3.46
CA GLU A 79 -1.43 19.36 4.70
C GLU A 79 -1.97 18.53 5.87
N MET A 80 -1.23 18.51 6.98
CA MET A 80 -1.57 17.72 8.16
C MET A 80 -2.97 18.00 8.71
N ALA A 81 -3.43 19.26 8.69
CA ALA A 81 -4.75 19.65 9.19
C ALA A 81 -5.91 19.05 8.37
N HIS A 82 -5.66 18.71 7.10
CA HIS A 82 -6.64 18.19 6.15
C HIS A 82 -6.31 16.77 5.67
N ALA A 83 -5.38 16.10 6.35
CA ALA A 83 -4.96 14.74 6.02
C ALA A 83 -6.14 13.76 6.10
N TYR A 84 -6.17 12.77 5.20
CA TYR A 84 -7.17 11.71 5.25
C TYR A 84 -7.13 10.91 6.56
N SER A 85 -5.93 10.72 7.11
CA SER A 85 -5.66 10.15 8.42
C SER A 85 -4.36 10.75 8.96
N LEU A 86 -4.32 10.95 10.28
CA LEU A 86 -3.09 11.34 10.99
C LEU A 86 -2.18 10.14 11.30
N GLU A 87 -2.69 8.92 11.11
CA GLU A 87 -1.93 7.69 11.26
C GLU A 87 -1.50 7.12 9.91
N GLY A 88 -0.37 6.43 9.88
CA GLY A 88 0.12 5.77 8.67
C GLY A 88 -0.84 4.69 8.18
N GLY A 89 -0.93 4.51 6.85
CA GLY A 89 -1.81 3.53 6.21
C GLY A 89 -1.38 2.06 6.33
N LEU A 90 -0.46 1.74 7.25
CA LEU A 90 0.06 0.41 7.51
C LEU A 90 0.07 0.17 9.02
N ALA A 91 -0.42 -1.00 9.43
CA ALA A 91 -0.32 -1.48 10.80
C ALA A 91 0.38 -2.84 10.87
N VAL A 92 1.08 -3.08 11.97
CA VAL A 92 1.66 -4.37 12.31
C VAL A 92 0.79 -5.01 13.40
N LEU A 93 0.23 -6.19 13.11
CA LEU A 93 -0.60 -6.93 14.05
C LEU A 93 0.21 -8.09 14.66
N PHE A 94 -0.09 -8.42 15.91
CA PHE A 94 0.50 -9.56 16.62
C PHE A 94 -0.60 -10.43 17.22
N GLY A 95 -0.33 -11.73 17.36
CA GLY A 95 -1.27 -12.64 17.98
C GLY A 95 -0.81 -14.10 17.94
N ASN A 96 -1.67 -15.00 18.40
CA ASN A 96 -1.40 -16.44 18.44
C ASN A 96 -1.14 -17.08 17.06
N ILE A 97 -1.66 -16.49 15.98
CA ILE A 97 -1.42 -16.94 14.59
C ILE A 97 -0.27 -16.21 13.90
N ALA A 98 0.18 -15.06 14.44
CA ALA A 98 1.24 -14.21 13.90
C ALA A 98 2.16 -13.74 15.05
N GLU A 99 2.84 -14.70 15.69
CA GLU A 99 3.68 -14.44 16.88
C GLU A 99 4.86 -13.49 16.59
N LEU A 100 5.32 -13.46 15.34
CA LEU A 100 6.40 -12.59 14.88
C LEU A 100 5.89 -11.35 14.13
N GLY A 101 4.57 -11.14 14.14
CA GLY A 101 3.91 -10.05 13.45
C GLY A 101 3.38 -10.43 12.07
N CYS A 102 2.47 -9.60 11.59
CA CYS A 102 1.95 -9.57 10.23
C CYS A 102 1.58 -8.12 9.86
N VAL A 103 1.32 -7.87 8.57
CA VAL A 103 1.10 -6.52 8.05
C VAL A 103 -0.30 -6.41 7.45
N VAL A 104 -0.98 -5.31 7.76
CA VAL A 104 -2.24 -4.91 7.12
C VAL A 104 -2.14 -3.47 6.62
N LYS A 105 -2.72 -3.20 5.44
CA LYS A 105 -2.84 -1.84 4.90
C LYS A 105 -4.14 -1.20 5.36
N THR A 106 -4.09 -0.55 6.52
CA THR A 106 -5.25 0.11 7.16
C THR A 106 -5.91 1.15 6.27
N ALA A 107 -5.16 1.84 5.40
CA ALA A 107 -5.71 2.81 4.45
C ALA A 107 -6.70 2.21 3.43
N GLY A 108 -6.72 0.87 3.28
CA GLY A 108 -7.67 0.17 2.42
C GLY A 108 -8.78 -0.56 3.19
N VAL A 109 -8.86 -0.41 4.52
CA VAL A 109 -9.83 -1.08 5.40
C VAL A 109 -10.86 -0.06 5.86
N ASP A 110 -12.15 -0.39 5.76
CA ASP A 110 -13.20 0.47 6.30
C ASP A 110 -13.17 0.45 7.83
N ASP A 111 -13.51 1.57 8.49
CA ASP A 111 -13.49 1.69 9.96
C ASP A 111 -14.32 0.59 10.66
N GLU A 112 -15.46 0.21 10.08
CA GLU A 112 -16.33 -0.85 10.57
C GLU A 112 -15.67 -2.24 10.54
N SER A 113 -14.64 -2.43 9.70
CA SER A 113 -13.89 -3.67 9.52
C SER A 113 -12.58 -3.72 10.31
N LEU A 114 -12.30 -2.74 11.17
CA LEU A 114 -11.12 -2.76 12.05
C LEU A 114 -11.17 -3.92 13.07
N GLN A 115 -12.36 -4.45 13.33
CA GLN A 115 -12.57 -5.68 14.08
C GLN A 115 -13.37 -6.64 13.21
N PHE A 116 -12.84 -7.84 13.01
CA PHE A 116 -13.50 -8.87 12.22
C PHE A 116 -13.37 -10.22 12.93
N THR A 117 -14.44 -11.00 12.94
CA THR A 117 -14.47 -12.35 13.50
C THR A 117 -15.39 -13.22 12.64
N GLY A 118 -14.92 -14.40 12.31
CA GLY A 118 -15.62 -15.29 11.40
C GLY A 118 -15.04 -16.71 11.41
N PRO A 119 -15.75 -17.67 10.80
CA PRO A 119 -15.22 -19.03 10.63
C PRO A 119 -14.00 -19.00 9.70
N ALA A 120 -13.03 -19.87 9.98
CA ALA A 120 -11.84 -20.02 9.15
C ALA A 120 -12.14 -20.88 7.92
N HIS A 121 -11.92 -20.32 6.72
CA HIS A 121 -11.95 -21.03 5.44
C HIS A 121 -10.51 -21.22 4.95
N ILE A 122 -9.97 -22.44 5.07
CA ILE A 122 -8.54 -22.71 4.86
C ILE A 122 -8.28 -23.16 3.43
N CYS A 123 -7.33 -22.49 2.76
CA CYS A 123 -6.84 -22.83 1.42
C CYS A 123 -5.32 -23.04 1.46
N ASP A 124 -4.85 -24.06 0.75
CA ASP A 124 -3.42 -24.45 0.74
C ASP A 124 -2.62 -23.83 -0.41
N SER A 125 -3.27 -23.03 -1.26
CA SER A 125 -2.64 -22.20 -2.29
C SER A 125 -3.56 -21.06 -2.71
N GLN A 126 -3.00 -20.07 -3.41
CA GLN A 126 -3.76 -19.01 -4.05
C GLN A 126 -4.81 -19.57 -5.02
N GLU A 127 -4.45 -20.57 -5.82
CA GLU A 127 -5.35 -21.17 -6.82
C GLU A 127 -6.57 -21.81 -6.16
N ALA A 128 -6.37 -22.51 -5.03
CA ALA A 128 -7.47 -23.08 -4.26
C ALA A 128 -8.39 -21.97 -3.71
N ALA A 129 -7.82 -20.89 -3.17
CA ALA A 129 -8.61 -19.75 -2.69
C ALA A 129 -9.41 -19.09 -3.81
N VAL A 130 -8.80 -18.90 -4.99
CA VAL A 130 -9.46 -18.39 -6.18
C VAL A 130 -10.64 -19.28 -6.59
N ALA A 131 -10.41 -20.59 -6.67
CA ALA A 131 -11.46 -21.53 -7.04
C ALA A 131 -12.62 -21.50 -6.03
N ASP A 132 -12.31 -21.52 -4.73
CA ASP A 132 -13.31 -21.49 -3.65
C ASP A 132 -14.15 -20.20 -3.65
N ILE A 133 -13.55 -19.05 -3.97
CA ILE A 133 -14.26 -17.78 -4.09
C ILE A 133 -15.17 -17.78 -5.32
N LEU A 134 -14.68 -18.24 -6.46
CA LEU A 134 -15.43 -18.21 -7.72
C LEU A 134 -16.58 -19.21 -7.73
N GLU A 135 -16.38 -20.38 -7.13
CA GLU A 135 -17.36 -21.48 -7.03
C GLU A 135 -18.30 -21.35 -5.81
N ASP A 136 -18.40 -20.14 -5.23
CA ASP A 136 -19.32 -19.82 -4.13
C ASP A 136 -19.16 -20.70 -2.89
N ARG A 137 -17.94 -21.21 -2.62
CA ARG A 137 -17.63 -21.91 -1.37
C ARG A 137 -17.34 -20.95 -0.23
N VAL A 138 -16.63 -19.85 -0.51
CA VAL A 138 -16.43 -18.76 0.46
C VAL A 138 -17.74 -17.99 0.65
N GLN A 139 -18.16 -17.84 1.90
CA GLN A 139 -19.38 -17.12 2.29
C GLN A 139 -19.06 -15.78 2.97
N ALA A 140 -20.05 -14.89 2.97
CA ALA A 140 -19.99 -13.67 3.77
C ALA A 140 -19.78 -14.01 5.26
N GLY A 141 -18.82 -13.33 5.89
CA GLY A 141 -18.37 -13.59 7.25
C GLY A 141 -17.11 -14.45 7.35
N ASP A 142 -16.68 -15.11 6.27
CA ASP A 142 -15.52 -16.00 6.33
C ASP A 142 -14.19 -15.25 6.52
N VAL A 143 -13.28 -15.89 7.25
CA VAL A 143 -11.85 -15.55 7.29
C VAL A 143 -11.12 -16.54 6.38
N VAL A 144 -10.81 -16.12 5.15
CA VAL A 144 -10.08 -16.95 4.19
C VAL A 144 -8.59 -16.94 4.53
N ILE A 145 -8.05 -18.11 4.87
CA ILE A 145 -6.65 -18.29 5.25
C ILE A 145 -5.93 -19.03 4.12
N VAL A 146 -5.06 -18.33 3.40
CA VAL A 146 -4.22 -18.89 2.34
C VAL A 146 -2.84 -19.17 2.91
N ARG A 147 -2.52 -20.44 3.15
CA ARG A 147 -1.23 -20.86 3.73
C ARG A 147 -0.32 -21.49 2.68
N TYR A 148 0.96 -21.62 3.02
CA TYR A 148 2.01 -22.13 2.15
C TYR A 148 2.33 -21.22 0.97
N GLU A 149 2.08 -19.92 1.10
CA GLU A 149 2.47 -18.90 0.11
C GLU A 149 3.65 -18.04 0.58
N GLY A 150 4.16 -18.32 1.80
CA GLY A 150 5.34 -17.65 2.35
C GLY A 150 6.64 -17.99 1.62
N PRO A 151 7.79 -17.36 1.99
CA PRO A 151 9.06 -17.45 1.27
C PRO A 151 9.56 -18.86 0.95
N ARG A 152 9.22 -19.83 1.80
CA ARG A 152 9.59 -21.24 1.64
C ARG A 152 8.44 -22.14 1.19
N GLY A 153 7.20 -21.78 1.54
CA GLY A 153 6.02 -22.58 1.20
C GLY A 153 5.70 -22.48 -0.29
N GLY A 154 5.59 -21.24 -0.80
CA GLY A 154 5.23 -20.94 -2.19
C GLY A 154 6.41 -20.94 -3.17
N PRO A 155 7.64 -21.15 -2.67
CA PRO A 155 8.83 -20.32 -2.89
C PRO A 155 8.68 -18.83 -3.26
N GLY A 156 9.56 -18.00 -2.70
CA GLY A 156 9.75 -16.62 -3.17
C GLY A 156 8.69 -15.61 -2.71
N MET A 157 7.70 -16.05 -1.92
CA MET A 157 6.65 -15.20 -1.36
C MET A 157 5.91 -14.44 -2.47
N GLN A 158 5.23 -15.20 -3.34
CA GLN A 158 4.55 -14.66 -4.51
C GLN A 158 3.54 -13.57 -4.10
N GLU A 159 3.44 -12.55 -4.94
CA GLU A 159 2.43 -11.51 -4.77
C GLU A 159 1.06 -12.01 -5.20
N MET A 160 0.07 -11.89 -4.32
CA MET A 160 -1.30 -12.31 -4.57
C MET A 160 -2.22 -11.12 -4.80
N LEU A 161 -2.77 -11.01 -6.00
CA LEU A 161 -3.82 -10.05 -6.35
C LEU A 161 -5.18 -10.75 -6.51
N TYR A 162 -5.20 -11.95 -7.09
CA TYR A 162 -6.43 -12.58 -7.56
C TYR A 162 -7.46 -12.88 -6.47
N PRO A 163 -7.12 -13.45 -5.29
CA PRO A 163 -8.11 -13.69 -4.24
C PRO A 163 -8.84 -12.40 -3.81
N THR A 164 -8.10 -11.30 -3.68
CA THR A 164 -8.66 -10.00 -3.26
C THR A 164 -9.57 -9.41 -4.33
N SER A 165 -9.18 -9.51 -5.61
CA SER A 165 -9.98 -9.07 -6.75
C SER A 165 -11.27 -9.87 -6.87
N TYR A 166 -11.21 -11.19 -6.68
CA TYR A 166 -12.40 -12.03 -6.84
C TYR A 166 -13.39 -11.88 -5.69
N LEU A 167 -12.93 -11.73 -4.44
CA LEU A 167 -13.85 -11.35 -3.35
C LEU A 167 -14.57 -10.05 -3.67
N LYS A 168 -13.85 -9.04 -4.16
CA LYS A 168 -14.47 -7.77 -4.55
C LYS A 168 -15.50 -7.97 -5.67
N SER A 169 -15.19 -8.77 -6.69
CA SER A 169 -16.13 -9.05 -7.78
C SER A 169 -17.38 -9.84 -7.35
N LYS A 170 -17.27 -10.67 -6.32
CA LYS A 170 -18.37 -11.45 -5.74
C LYS A 170 -19.14 -10.65 -4.68
N GLY A 171 -18.80 -9.38 -4.46
CA GLY A 171 -19.44 -8.53 -3.43
C GLY A 171 -19.03 -8.87 -1.99
N LEU A 172 -17.99 -9.69 -1.81
CA LEU A 172 -17.51 -10.17 -0.51
C LEU A 172 -16.35 -9.34 0.06
N GLY A 173 -15.84 -8.34 -0.67
CA GLY A 173 -14.63 -7.60 -0.29
C GLY A 173 -14.69 -6.85 1.06
N LYS A 174 -15.89 -6.52 1.55
CA LYS A 174 -16.11 -5.94 2.89
C LYS A 174 -16.67 -6.97 3.89
N ALA A 175 -17.10 -8.13 3.40
CA ALA A 175 -17.79 -9.14 4.20
C ALA A 175 -16.87 -10.28 4.63
N CYS A 176 -15.68 -10.41 4.04
CA CYS A 176 -14.69 -11.43 4.36
C CYS A 176 -13.35 -10.79 4.72
N ALA A 177 -12.55 -11.51 5.51
CA ALA A 177 -11.16 -11.19 5.77
C ALA A 177 -10.25 -12.16 5.02
N LEU A 178 -9.08 -11.69 4.58
CA LEU A 178 -8.02 -12.51 4.01
C LEU A 178 -6.78 -12.52 4.88
N ILE A 179 -6.22 -13.69 5.10
CA ILE A 179 -5.00 -13.89 5.86
C ILE A 179 -4.05 -14.79 5.07
N THR A 180 -2.77 -14.43 5.01
CA THR A 180 -1.75 -15.27 4.36
C THR A 180 -0.36 -15.13 4.96
N ASP A 181 0.42 -16.20 4.88
CA ASP A 181 1.87 -16.19 5.10
C ASP A 181 2.67 -15.65 3.89
N GLY A 182 2.03 -15.48 2.73
CA GLY A 182 2.54 -14.80 1.54
C GLY A 182 2.41 -13.27 1.61
N ARG A 183 2.33 -12.60 0.46
CA ARG A 183 2.13 -11.13 0.39
C ARG A 183 1.03 -10.76 -0.60
N PHE A 184 0.34 -9.65 -0.31
CA PHE A 184 -0.65 -9.07 -1.22
C PHE A 184 -0.06 -7.99 -2.11
N SER A 185 -0.73 -7.70 -3.22
CA SER A 185 -0.36 -6.62 -4.13
C SER A 185 -0.58 -5.24 -3.51
N GLY A 186 0.17 -4.23 -3.97
CA GLY A 186 0.02 -2.84 -3.50
C GLY A 186 -1.37 -2.24 -3.77
N GLY A 187 -2.09 -2.78 -4.76
CA GLY A 187 -3.47 -2.41 -5.11
C GLY A 187 -4.55 -3.10 -4.28
N THR A 188 -4.19 -4.01 -3.37
CA THR A 188 -5.15 -4.71 -2.51
C THR A 188 -5.84 -3.74 -1.54
N SER A 189 -7.15 -3.95 -1.35
CA SER A 189 -8.05 -3.24 -0.43
C SER A 189 -8.91 -4.26 0.34
N GLY A 190 -9.65 -3.81 1.35
CA GLY A 190 -10.36 -4.66 2.29
C GLY A 190 -9.43 -5.23 3.37
N LEU A 191 -9.98 -6.02 4.29
CA LEU A 191 -9.22 -6.58 5.41
C LEU A 191 -8.33 -7.74 4.94
N SER A 192 -7.17 -7.38 4.38
CA SER A 192 -6.18 -8.31 3.82
C SER A 192 -4.88 -8.23 4.62
N ILE A 193 -4.58 -9.29 5.35
CA ILE A 193 -3.46 -9.41 6.29
C ILE A 193 -2.41 -10.34 5.70
N GLY A 194 -1.25 -9.79 5.34
CA GLY A 194 -0.16 -10.53 4.72
C GLY A 194 1.01 -10.74 5.67
N GLN A 195 1.98 -11.54 5.22
CA GLN A 195 3.23 -11.78 5.93
C GLN A 195 3.02 -12.36 7.33
N CYS A 196 2.03 -13.23 7.50
CA CYS A 196 1.79 -13.90 8.77
C CYS A 196 2.91 -14.87 9.10
N HIS A 197 3.75 -14.49 10.05
CA HIS A 197 4.87 -15.31 10.51
C HIS A 197 4.57 -15.95 11.85
N ARG A 198 4.71 -17.28 11.90
CA ARG A 198 4.75 -18.04 13.14
C ARG A 198 6.19 -18.45 13.45
N ARG A 199 6.57 -18.52 14.72
CA ARG A 199 7.84 -19.15 15.10
C ARG A 199 7.83 -20.59 14.58
N LEU A 200 8.83 -20.93 13.77
CA LEU A 200 9.14 -22.33 13.47
C LEU A 200 9.50 -23.00 14.80
N ARG A 201 8.60 -23.81 15.35
CA ARG A 201 8.97 -24.72 16.43
C ARG A 201 9.93 -25.74 15.82
N PRO A 202 11.10 -26.01 16.42
CA PRO A 202 11.98 -27.05 15.91
C PRO A 202 11.19 -28.34 15.79
N ALA A 203 11.17 -28.91 14.59
CA ALA A 203 10.44 -30.12 14.25
C ALA A 203 11.17 -31.36 14.80
N VAL A 204 11.41 -31.42 16.12
CA VAL A 204 11.79 -32.64 16.86
C VAL A 204 11.33 -32.48 18.31
N ARG A 205 10.23 -33.14 18.68
CA ARG A 205 10.11 -33.76 20.00
C ARG A 205 9.98 -35.26 19.74
N LEU A 206 11.13 -35.93 19.71
CA LEU A 206 11.20 -37.34 20.03
C LEU A 206 10.77 -37.50 21.49
N LEU A 207 9.73 -38.28 21.74
CA LEU A 207 9.62 -39.07 22.96
C LEU A 207 10.12 -40.47 22.63
#